data_AF-I7MAL0-F1
#
_entry.id   AF-I7MAL0-F1
#
_cell.length_a   1.000
_cell.length_b   1.000
_cell.length_c   1.000
_cell.angle_alpha   90.00
_cell.angle_beta   90.00
_cell.angle_gamma   90.00
#
_symmetry.space_group_name_H-M   'P 1'
#
loop_
_entity.id
_entity.type
_entity.pdbx_description
1 polymer ?
#
loop_
_entity_poly.entity_id
_entity_poly.type
_entity_poly.pdbx_seq_one_letter_code
_entity_poly.pdbx_strand_id
1 'polypeptide(L)'
;MNGLSSNSGPREVICALLRNFYTQGWCAGSGGGISIRKSDDEIYVAPSGVQKELVQPEDIYVINVNGDVVENPKNPKLKPSECTPLFNAAYKLRRAGAVLHSHALPAMLVTKLFGTEFQTIDHEMIKGIPNHHNTEWCVVPIIENTEKECELTERLTNAINAYPRSNAVLVRNHGVYIWGENWEKAKIHAECYHYLFEAVVEMKKLGLEIPRTVSSSSQLRAWYIDENAIGQDGDIRESLHYRSYKWVNPEYLATIGVEHWKLDGEENNTELERVCKQRNYSSRDQIKCGNHCENYQQMLSNFRKEHIHLDEEIRYIIGGSGYFDVRDHEDKWIRIQSVKGDLIVLPEGIYHRFTTDKNDGVHAMRLFKDEPKWTPYNRPCDELESRNKYVDQFLKKFQK
;
A
#
# COMPACT_ATOMS: atom_id res chain seq x y z
N MET A 1 -10.50 -19.13 -27.50
CA MET A 1 -11.42 -19.82 -26.58
C MET A 1 -12.61 -20.31 -27.38
N ASN A 2 -12.53 -21.51 -27.96
CA ASN A 2 -13.68 -22.15 -28.58
C ASN A 2 -14.41 -22.90 -27.46
N GLY A 3 -15.57 -22.43 -26.99
CA GLY A 3 -16.41 -23.22 -26.06
C GLY A 3 -17.11 -22.49 -24.91
N LEU A 4 -16.86 -21.20 -24.66
CA LEU A 4 -17.65 -20.42 -23.70
C LEU A 4 -18.82 -19.76 -24.42
N SER A 5 -20.03 -20.13 -24.02
CA SER A 5 -21.27 -19.49 -24.48
C SER A 5 -21.74 -18.48 -23.43
N SER A 6 -22.64 -17.56 -23.78
CA SER A 6 -23.26 -16.64 -22.82
C SER A 6 -24.01 -17.33 -21.67
N ASN A 7 -24.29 -18.63 -21.80
CA ASN A 7 -25.04 -19.43 -20.82
C ASN A 7 -24.17 -20.45 -20.07
N SER A 8 -22.84 -20.42 -20.25
CA SER A 8 -21.94 -21.34 -19.55
C SER A 8 -21.97 -21.06 -18.04
N GLY A 9 -22.11 -22.10 -17.22
CA GLY A 9 -22.12 -21.98 -15.77
C GLY A 9 -20.72 -21.69 -15.21
N PRO A 10 -20.63 -21.28 -13.93
CA PRO A 10 -19.34 -20.97 -13.28
C PRO A 10 -18.34 -22.14 -13.33
N ARG A 11 -18.81 -23.39 -13.27
CA ARG A 11 -17.95 -24.59 -13.32
C ARG A 11 -17.24 -24.71 -14.67
N GLU A 12 -17.99 -24.55 -15.77
CA GLU A 12 -17.45 -24.61 -17.14
C GLU A 12 -16.51 -23.44 -17.41
N VAL A 13 -16.89 -22.24 -16.94
CA VAL A 13 -16.07 -21.02 -17.06
C VAL A 13 -14.73 -21.21 -16.35
N ILE A 14 -14.72 -21.69 -15.10
CA ILE A 14 -13.47 -21.93 -14.35
C ILE A 14 -12.59 -22.91 -15.11
N CYS A 15 -13.12 -24.05 -15.59
CA CYS A 15 -12.33 -25.05 -16.30
C CYS A 15 -11.70 -24.48 -17.60
N ALA A 16 -12.48 -23.71 -18.37
CA ALA A 16 -11.98 -23.07 -19.59
C ALA A 16 -10.88 -22.03 -19.29
N LEU A 17 -11.05 -21.24 -18.23
CA LEU A 17 -10.09 -20.24 -17.80
C LEU A 17 -8.81 -20.87 -17.26
N LEU A 18 -8.89 -21.93 -16.45
CA LEU A 18 -7.70 -22.64 -15.96
C LEU A 18 -6.85 -23.21 -17.10
N ARG A 19 -7.48 -23.78 -18.15
CA ARG A 19 -6.76 -24.21 -19.36
C ARG A 19 -6.08 -23.05 -20.06
N ASN A 20 -6.77 -21.92 -20.21
CA ASN A 20 -6.18 -20.73 -20.81
C ASN A 20 -5.01 -20.19 -19.98
N PHE A 21 -5.16 -20.07 -18.67
CA PHE A 21 -4.14 -19.56 -17.76
C PHE A 21 -2.94 -20.50 -17.65
N TYR A 22 -3.15 -21.82 -17.75
CA TYR A 22 -2.06 -22.78 -17.88
C TYR A 22 -1.24 -22.54 -19.16
N THR A 23 -1.89 -22.36 -20.32
CA THR A 23 -1.20 -22.04 -21.58
C THR A 23 -0.42 -20.72 -21.51
N GLN A 24 -0.94 -19.72 -20.78
CA GLN A 24 -0.24 -18.45 -20.54
C GLN A 24 0.89 -18.56 -19.49
N GLY A 25 1.05 -19.71 -18.84
CA GLY A 25 2.05 -19.91 -17.78
C GLY A 25 1.69 -19.30 -16.42
N TRP A 26 0.43 -18.91 -16.20
CA TRP A 26 -0.02 -18.28 -14.95
C TRP A 26 -0.36 -19.30 -13.86
N CYS A 27 -0.80 -20.50 -14.24
CA CYS A 27 -1.24 -21.55 -13.31
C CYS A 27 -0.51 -22.89 -13.55
N ALA A 28 0.82 -22.84 -13.64
CA ALA A 28 1.66 -24.03 -13.81
C ALA A 28 1.99 -24.72 -12.46
N GLY A 29 2.33 -26.01 -12.51
CA GLY A 29 2.85 -26.74 -11.34
C GLY A 29 1.86 -26.86 -10.17
N SER A 30 0.56 -26.96 -10.46
CA SER A 30 -0.56 -26.95 -9.50
C SER A 30 -0.83 -25.63 -8.77
N GLY A 31 -0.01 -24.60 -8.98
CA GLY A 31 -0.16 -23.26 -8.41
C GLY A 31 -1.17 -22.40 -9.17
N GLY A 32 -1.59 -21.30 -8.52
CA GLY A 32 -2.59 -20.39 -9.06
C GLY A 32 -4.00 -20.98 -9.17
N GLY A 33 -4.93 -20.16 -9.66
CA GLY A 33 -6.31 -20.57 -9.87
C GLY A 33 -7.24 -19.40 -10.05
N ILE A 34 -8.54 -19.69 -10.12
CA ILE A 34 -9.58 -18.69 -10.18
C ILE A 34 -10.79 -19.16 -9.38
N SER A 35 -11.47 -18.21 -8.75
CA SER A 35 -12.76 -18.37 -8.10
C SER A 35 -13.78 -17.42 -8.73
N ILE A 36 -15.04 -17.85 -8.78
CA ILE A 36 -16.17 -17.06 -9.29
C ILE A 36 -17.28 -17.06 -8.24
N ARG A 37 -17.77 -15.87 -7.88
CA ARG A 37 -18.87 -15.66 -6.93
C ARG A 37 -20.17 -15.38 -7.69
N LYS A 38 -21.20 -16.17 -7.38
CA LYS A 38 -22.58 -15.95 -7.84
C LYS A 38 -23.45 -15.32 -6.74
N SER A 39 -23.25 -15.71 -5.49
CA SER A 39 -23.82 -15.08 -4.30
C SER A 39 -22.90 -15.26 -3.08
N ASP A 40 -23.22 -14.68 -1.92
CA ASP A 40 -22.46 -14.92 -0.68
C ASP A 40 -22.47 -16.39 -0.24
N ASP A 41 -23.47 -17.17 -0.66
CA ASP A 41 -23.61 -18.60 -0.34
C ASP A 41 -23.17 -19.51 -1.50
N GLU A 42 -22.70 -18.93 -2.62
CA GLU A 42 -22.42 -19.68 -3.84
C GLU A 42 -21.17 -19.12 -4.54
N ILE A 43 -20.01 -19.58 -4.08
CA ILE A 43 -18.68 -19.26 -4.63
C ILE A 43 -18.02 -20.54 -5.13
N TYR A 44 -17.62 -20.54 -6.38
CA TYR A 44 -17.02 -21.68 -7.06
C TYR A 44 -15.50 -21.59 -6.98
N VAL A 45 -14.83 -22.69 -6.61
CA VAL A 45 -13.37 -22.73 -6.47
C VAL A 45 -12.80 -24.07 -6.93
N ALA A 46 -11.68 -24.02 -7.66
CA ALA A 46 -10.97 -25.20 -8.11
C ALA A 46 -10.25 -25.91 -6.94
N PRO A 47 -10.03 -27.23 -7.02
CA PRO A 47 -9.36 -27.97 -5.95
C PRO A 47 -7.85 -27.66 -5.87
N SER A 48 -7.28 -27.86 -4.69
CA SER A 48 -5.83 -27.74 -4.45
C SER A 48 -5.04 -28.91 -5.03
N GLY A 49 -3.76 -28.69 -5.34
CA GLY A 49 -2.79 -29.76 -5.64
C GLY A 49 -3.03 -30.55 -6.94
N VAL A 50 -3.92 -30.07 -7.83
CA VAL A 50 -4.19 -30.71 -9.13
C VAL A 50 -3.56 -29.96 -10.30
N GLN A 51 -3.36 -30.68 -11.40
CA GLN A 51 -3.09 -30.13 -12.74
C GLN A 51 -4.28 -29.26 -13.17
N LYS A 52 -4.08 -27.94 -13.23
CA LYS A 52 -5.17 -26.95 -13.36
C LYS A 52 -5.88 -27.03 -14.71
N GLU A 53 -5.15 -27.37 -15.76
CA GLU A 53 -5.64 -27.57 -17.12
C GLU A 53 -6.51 -28.83 -17.29
N LEU A 54 -6.41 -29.79 -16.36
CA LEU A 54 -7.16 -31.05 -16.39
C LEU A 54 -8.42 -31.04 -15.52
N VAL A 55 -8.65 -29.95 -14.77
CA VAL A 55 -9.84 -29.80 -13.91
C VAL A 55 -11.11 -29.94 -14.75
N GLN A 56 -12.06 -30.72 -14.24
CA GLN A 56 -13.39 -30.91 -14.82
C GLN A 56 -14.47 -30.21 -13.99
N PRO A 57 -15.65 -29.92 -14.57
CA PRO A 57 -16.73 -29.24 -13.84
C PRO A 57 -17.14 -29.94 -12.53
N GLU A 58 -17.03 -31.27 -12.49
CA GLU A 58 -17.40 -32.11 -11.32
C GLU A 58 -16.35 -32.07 -10.20
N ASP A 59 -15.17 -31.52 -10.47
CA ASP A 59 -14.07 -31.35 -9.51
C ASP A 59 -14.14 -30.02 -8.74
N ILE A 60 -15.02 -29.10 -9.17
CA ILE A 60 -15.15 -27.76 -8.59
C ILE A 60 -15.91 -27.82 -7.26
N TYR A 61 -15.42 -27.12 -6.25
CA TYR A 61 -16.09 -26.92 -4.97
C TYR A 61 -17.07 -25.74 -5.04
N VAL A 62 -18.14 -25.80 -4.24
CA VAL A 62 -18.95 -24.61 -3.91
C VAL A 62 -18.75 -24.30 -2.43
N ILE A 63 -18.41 -23.06 -2.12
CA ILE A 63 -18.21 -22.54 -0.77
C ILE A 63 -19.05 -21.28 -0.55
N ASN A 64 -19.25 -20.88 0.70
CA ASN A 64 -19.77 -19.57 1.04
C ASN A 64 -18.65 -18.52 1.24
N VAL A 65 -19.02 -17.26 1.45
CA VAL A 65 -18.08 -16.15 1.67
C VAL A 65 -17.26 -16.29 2.96
N ASN A 66 -17.68 -17.15 3.90
CA ASN A 66 -16.92 -17.49 5.09
C ASN A 66 -15.88 -18.59 4.85
N GLY A 67 -15.97 -19.31 3.73
CA GLY A 67 -15.07 -20.39 3.36
C GLY A 67 -15.61 -21.78 3.71
N ASP A 68 -16.84 -21.88 4.21
CA ASP A 68 -17.46 -23.17 4.50
C ASP A 68 -17.88 -23.85 3.20
N VAL A 69 -17.66 -25.17 3.11
CA VAL A 69 -18.04 -25.96 1.94
C VAL A 69 -19.56 -26.15 1.93
N VAL A 70 -20.19 -25.66 0.86
CA VAL A 70 -21.62 -25.80 0.56
C VAL A 70 -21.86 -27.05 -0.30
N GLU A 71 -20.98 -27.30 -1.27
CA GLU A 71 -21.04 -28.48 -2.15
C GLU A 71 -19.63 -29.06 -2.36
N ASN A 72 -19.49 -30.37 -2.13
CA ASN A 72 -18.26 -31.11 -2.39
C ASN A 72 -18.19 -31.55 -3.87
N PRO A 73 -16.98 -31.69 -4.44
CA PRO A 73 -16.81 -32.29 -5.75
C PRO A 73 -17.19 -33.78 -5.73
N LYS A 74 -17.42 -34.33 -6.92
CA LYS A 74 -17.77 -35.75 -7.08
C LYS A 74 -16.65 -36.68 -6.61
N ASN A 75 -15.39 -36.25 -6.73
CA ASN A 75 -14.23 -37.00 -6.26
C ASN A 75 -13.90 -36.63 -4.80
N PRO A 76 -14.15 -37.50 -3.81
CA PRO A 76 -13.98 -37.19 -2.39
C PRO A 76 -12.50 -37.10 -1.96
N LYS A 77 -11.55 -37.44 -2.84
CA LYS A 77 -10.10 -37.34 -2.55
C LYS A 77 -9.54 -35.93 -2.78
N LEU A 78 -10.27 -35.09 -3.49
CA LEU A 78 -9.86 -33.70 -3.74
C LEU A 78 -9.89 -32.91 -2.44
N LYS A 79 -9.11 -31.84 -2.37
CA LYS A 79 -9.10 -30.91 -1.23
C LYS A 79 -9.48 -29.50 -1.70
N PRO A 80 -10.13 -28.69 -0.86
CA PRO A 80 -10.41 -27.29 -1.18
C PRO A 80 -9.10 -26.52 -1.40
N SER A 81 -9.16 -25.45 -2.19
CA SER A 81 -8.00 -24.58 -2.46
C SER A 81 -7.49 -23.94 -1.17
N GLU A 82 -6.17 -23.91 -0.98
CA GLU A 82 -5.54 -23.16 0.12
C GLU A 82 -5.69 -21.64 -0.07
N CYS A 83 -5.89 -21.18 -1.30
CA CYS A 83 -6.14 -19.77 -1.62
C CYS A 83 -7.54 -19.26 -1.20
N THR A 84 -8.40 -20.13 -0.66
CA THR A 84 -9.80 -19.82 -0.33
C THR A 84 -9.93 -18.59 0.61
N PRO A 85 -9.19 -18.50 1.74
CA PRO A 85 -9.27 -17.32 2.61
C PRO A 85 -8.86 -16.03 1.89
N LEU A 86 -7.90 -16.12 0.97
CA LEU A 86 -7.40 -14.97 0.21
C LEU A 86 -8.41 -14.49 -0.84
N PHE A 87 -9.09 -15.41 -1.53
CA PHE A 87 -10.20 -15.07 -2.41
C PHE A 87 -11.36 -14.41 -1.64
N ASN A 88 -11.70 -14.97 -0.48
CA ASN A 88 -12.76 -14.44 0.37
C ASN A 88 -12.45 -13.04 0.93
N ALA A 89 -11.19 -12.72 1.19
CA ALA A 89 -10.79 -11.35 1.57
C ALA A 89 -11.17 -10.34 0.47
N ALA A 90 -10.89 -10.64 -0.80
CA ALA A 90 -11.31 -9.79 -1.92
C ALA A 90 -12.83 -9.71 -2.06
N TYR A 91 -13.57 -10.82 -1.89
CA TYR A 91 -15.04 -10.81 -1.92
C TYR A 91 -15.69 -10.00 -0.80
N LYS A 92 -15.09 -9.97 0.39
CA LYS A 92 -15.59 -9.22 1.56
C LYS A 92 -15.28 -7.73 1.47
N LEU A 93 -14.08 -7.39 1.02
CA LEU A 93 -13.56 -6.02 1.06
C LEU A 93 -13.82 -5.24 -0.22
N ARG A 94 -14.14 -5.93 -1.31
CA ARG A 94 -14.35 -5.33 -2.64
C ARG A 94 -15.61 -5.88 -3.27
N ARG A 95 -16.11 -5.16 -4.27
CA ARG A 95 -17.19 -5.62 -5.15
C ARG A 95 -16.66 -6.65 -6.16
N ALA A 96 -15.99 -7.69 -5.67
CA ALA A 96 -15.44 -8.74 -6.52
C ALA A 96 -16.52 -9.79 -6.84
N GLY A 97 -16.63 -10.15 -8.12
CA GLY A 97 -17.40 -11.31 -8.60
C GLY A 97 -16.49 -12.44 -9.09
N ALA A 98 -15.20 -12.18 -9.28
CA ALA A 98 -14.19 -13.21 -9.51
C ALA A 98 -12.83 -12.78 -8.98
N VAL A 99 -12.04 -13.75 -8.53
CA VAL A 99 -10.68 -13.54 -8.02
C VAL A 99 -9.75 -14.57 -8.64
N LEU A 100 -8.64 -14.11 -9.20
CA LEU A 100 -7.60 -14.88 -9.86
C LEU A 100 -6.33 -14.85 -9.01
N HIS A 101 -5.65 -15.98 -8.94
CA HIS A 101 -4.30 -16.09 -8.42
C HIS A 101 -3.36 -16.61 -9.52
N SER A 102 -2.27 -15.90 -9.75
CA SER A 102 -1.28 -16.25 -10.77
C SER A 102 0.11 -16.34 -10.17
N HIS A 103 0.88 -17.35 -10.59
CA HIS A 103 2.30 -17.55 -10.29
C HIS A 103 3.18 -17.17 -11.51
N ALA A 104 2.66 -16.33 -12.40
CA ALA A 104 3.39 -15.94 -13.62
C ALA A 104 4.77 -15.36 -13.30
N LEU A 105 5.76 -15.76 -14.09
CA LEU A 105 7.15 -15.35 -13.90
C LEU A 105 7.33 -13.82 -13.84
N PRO A 106 6.72 -13.00 -14.71
CA PRO A 106 6.84 -11.55 -14.61
C PRO A 106 6.29 -10.98 -13.29
N ALA A 107 5.17 -11.50 -12.80
CA ALA A 107 4.58 -11.07 -11.52
C ALA A 107 5.56 -11.35 -10.37
N MET A 108 6.20 -12.53 -10.35
CA MET A 108 7.22 -12.85 -9.36
C MET A 108 8.46 -11.95 -9.51
N LEU A 109 9.00 -11.81 -10.73
CA LEU A 109 10.24 -11.05 -10.97
C LEU A 109 10.10 -9.58 -10.62
N VAL A 110 8.95 -8.96 -10.93
CA VAL A 110 8.75 -7.54 -10.62
C VAL A 110 8.79 -7.29 -9.12
N THR A 111 8.38 -8.25 -8.29
CA THR A 111 8.52 -8.14 -6.82
C THR A 111 9.98 -8.09 -6.35
N LYS A 112 10.97 -8.46 -7.17
CA LYS A 112 12.39 -8.33 -6.85
C LYS A 112 12.97 -6.97 -7.26
N LEU A 113 12.30 -6.27 -8.18
CA LEU A 113 12.74 -4.97 -8.70
C LEU A 113 12.27 -3.79 -7.84
N PHE A 114 11.21 -4.02 -7.05
CA PHE A 114 10.55 -3.00 -6.24
C PHE A 114 10.56 -3.36 -4.75
N GLY A 115 10.45 -2.32 -3.92
CA GLY A 115 10.27 -2.43 -2.48
C GLY A 115 8.85 -2.90 -2.16
N THR A 116 8.02 -2.03 -1.62
CA THR A 116 6.66 -2.37 -1.14
C THR A 116 5.56 -2.19 -2.18
N GLU A 117 5.87 -1.60 -3.33
CA GLU A 117 4.92 -1.22 -4.37
C GLU A 117 5.54 -1.40 -5.75
N PHE A 118 4.83 -2.10 -6.62
CA PHE A 118 5.05 -1.98 -8.05
C PHE A 118 4.43 -0.67 -8.53
N GLN A 119 5.13 0.01 -9.43
CA GLN A 119 4.70 1.28 -9.99
C GLN A 119 5.07 1.35 -11.48
N THR A 120 4.16 1.87 -12.28
CA THR A 120 4.39 2.15 -13.70
C THR A 120 3.44 3.23 -14.20
N ILE A 121 3.78 3.92 -15.29
CA ILE A 121 3.00 5.00 -15.90
C ILE A 121 3.26 5.01 -17.42
N ASP A 122 2.41 5.69 -18.18
CA ASP A 122 2.54 5.90 -19.63
C ASP A 122 2.47 4.62 -20.46
N HIS A 123 1.75 3.61 -19.95
CA HIS A 123 1.40 2.40 -20.68
C HIS A 123 -0.09 2.37 -21.02
N GLU A 124 -0.43 2.14 -22.29
CA GLU A 124 -1.82 2.09 -22.77
C GLU A 124 -2.66 1.02 -22.04
N MET A 125 -2.02 -0.09 -21.66
CA MET A 125 -2.67 -1.21 -20.95
C MET A 125 -3.21 -0.83 -19.57
N ILE A 126 -2.78 0.29 -18.98
CA ILE A 126 -3.32 0.82 -17.71
C ILE A 126 -4.82 1.12 -17.84
N LYS A 127 -5.31 1.53 -19.02
CA LYS A 127 -6.74 1.81 -19.26
C LYS A 127 -7.66 0.60 -19.10
N GLY A 128 -7.10 -0.61 -19.11
CA GLY A 128 -7.85 -1.83 -18.81
C GLY A 128 -8.09 -2.07 -17.32
N ILE A 129 -7.47 -1.27 -16.45
CA ILE A 129 -7.64 -1.30 -14.99
C ILE A 129 -8.71 -0.27 -14.60
N PRO A 130 -9.70 -0.60 -13.74
CA PRO A 130 -10.76 0.32 -13.35
C PRO A 130 -10.22 1.60 -12.72
N ASN A 131 -10.83 2.74 -13.02
CA ASN A 131 -10.49 4.04 -12.46
C ASN A 131 -9.03 4.47 -12.68
N HIS A 132 -8.41 4.09 -13.80
CA HIS A 132 -7.09 4.55 -14.20
C HIS A 132 -7.07 5.09 -15.63
N HIS A 133 -6.29 6.14 -15.84
CA HIS A 133 -5.87 6.61 -17.16
C HIS A 133 -4.42 6.19 -17.43
N ASN A 134 -4.04 6.09 -18.71
CA ASN A 134 -2.67 5.73 -19.10
C ASN A 134 -1.63 6.79 -18.67
N THR A 135 -2.06 8.03 -18.45
CA THR A 135 -1.24 9.13 -17.91
C THR A 135 -1.22 9.18 -16.37
N GLU A 136 -1.81 8.20 -15.69
CA GLU A 136 -1.79 8.08 -14.24
C GLU A 136 -0.90 6.91 -13.79
N TRP A 137 -0.33 7.04 -12.60
CA TRP A 137 0.43 5.97 -11.99
C TRP A 137 -0.46 4.75 -11.69
N CYS A 138 -0.09 3.60 -12.22
CA CYS A 138 -0.60 2.30 -11.82
C CYS A 138 0.26 1.77 -10.67
N VAL A 139 -0.35 1.61 -9.50
CA VAL A 139 0.32 1.16 -8.27
C VAL A 139 -0.30 -0.15 -7.77
N VAL A 140 0.56 -1.14 -7.51
CA VAL A 140 0.16 -2.44 -6.96
C VAL A 140 0.97 -2.74 -5.70
N PRO A 141 0.34 -2.95 -4.53
CA PRO A 141 1.07 -3.30 -3.31
C PRO A 141 1.76 -4.66 -3.43
N ILE A 142 2.95 -4.78 -2.84
CA ILE A 142 3.78 -6.00 -2.80
C ILE A 142 3.94 -6.49 -1.36
N ILE A 143 3.17 -7.51 -0.98
CA ILE A 143 3.26 -8.12 0.33
C ILE A 143 4.33 -9.21 0.41
N GLU A 144 4.91 -9.43 1.58
CA GLU A 144 5.84 -10.54 1.77
C GLU A 144 5.12 -11.87 1.82
N ASN A 145 5.74 -12.89 1.22
CA ASN A 145 5.26 -14.27 1.35
C ASN A 145 5.39 -14.77 2.79
N THR A 146 4.67 -15.83 3.10
CA THR A 146 4.78 -16.60 4.34
C THR A 146 4.84 -18.08 4.01
N GLU A 147 5.39 -18.90 4.91
CA GLU A 147 5.43 -20.35 4.70
C GLU A 147 4.02 -20.97 4.70
N LYS A 148 3.09 -20.36 5.45
CA LYS A 148 1.69 -20.77 5.53
C LYS A 148 0.80 -19.73 4.87
N GLU A 149 0.00 -20.15 3.89
CA GLU A 149 -0.92 -19.24 3.18
C GLU A 149 -1.95 -18.59 4.10
N CYS A 150 -2.37 -19.24 5.19
CA CYS A 150 -3.34 -18.65 6.12
C CYS A 150 -2.83 -17.33 6.74
N GLU A 151 -1.52 -17.20 6.96
CA GLU A 151 -0.87 -16.00 7.49
C GLU A 151 -0.80 -14.85 6.47
N LEU A 152 -1.03 -15.13 5.17
CA LEU A 152 -1.12 -14.09 4.13
C LEU A 152 -2.44 -13.31 4.21
N THR A 153 -3.50 -13.90 4.76
CA THR A 153 -4.86 -13.33 4.71
C THR A 153 -4.92 -11.95 5.35
N GLU A 154 -4.27 -11.75 6.50
CA GLU A 154 -4.21 -10.46 7.18
C GLU A 154 -3.43 -9.42 6.35
N ARG A 155 -2.26 -9.82 5.83
CA ARG A 155 -1.42 -8.94 5.00
C ARG A 155 -2.14 -8.51 3.72
N LEU A 156 -2.81 -9.46 3.07
CA LEU A 156 -3.62 -9.21 1.89
C LEU A 156 -4.77 -8.26 2.21
N THR A 157 -5.49 -8.50 3.31
CA THR A 157 -6.60 -7.64 3.76
C THR A 157 -6.14 -6.20 4.01
N ASN A 158 -5.01 -6.04 4.71
CA ASN A 158 -4.41 -4.74 4.99
C ASN A 158 -3.96 -4.04 3.70
N ALA A 159 -3.32 -4.77 2.78
CA ALA A 159 -2.91 -4.24 1.48
C ALA A 159 -4.09 -3.86 0.60
N ILE A 160 -5.16 -4.66 0.58
CA ILE A 160 -6.40 -4.33 -0.10
C ILE A 160 -6.89 -2.98 0.46
N ASN A 161 -7.17 -2.89 1.77
CA ASN A 161 -7.71 -1.68 2.39
C ASN A 161 -6.87 -0.41 2.15
N ALA A 162 -5.54 -0.52 2.25
CA ALA A 162 -4.65 0.62 2.06
C ALA A 162 -4.54 1.10 0.61
N TYR A 163 -4.90 0.28 -0.37
CA TYR A 163 -4.82 0.60 -1.80
C TYR A 163 -6.21 0.46 -2.46
N PRO A 164 -7.16 1.36 -2.15
CA PRO A 164 -8.55 1.25 -2.61
C PRO A 164 -8.71 1.33 -4.12
N ARG A 165 -7.77 1.97 -4.83
CA ARG A 165 -7.74 2.02 -6.30
C ARG A 165 -7.18 0.75 -6.94
N SER A 166 -6.42 -0.07 -6.23
CA SER A 166 -5.77 -1.24 -6.83
C SER A 166 -6.75 -2.41 -6.93
N ASN A 167 -6.64 -3.16 -8.04
CA ASN A 167 -7.37 -4.40 -8.28
C ASN A 167 -6.45 -5.63 -8.19
N ALA A 168 -5.24 -5.45 -7.67
CA ALA A 168 -4.27 -6.51 -7.49
C ALA A 168 -3.46 -6.34 -6.22
N VAL A 169 -2.92 -7.44 -5.72
CA VAL A 169 -1.86 -7.48 -4.70
C VAL A 169 -0.81 -8.49 -5.14
N LEU A 170 0.44 -8.03 -5.26
CA LEU A 170 1.59 -8.88 -5.49
C LEU A 170 2.05 -9.52 -4.19
N VAL A 171 2.51 -10.76 -4.27
CA VAL A 171 3.12 -11.51 -3.17
C VAL A 171 4.56 -11.83 -3.55
N ARG A 172 5.52 -11.31 -2.78
CA ARG A 172 6.95 -11.37 -3.10
C ARG A 172 7.42 -12.80 -3.28
N ASN A 173 8.20 -13.07 -4.33
CA ASN A 173 8.71 -14.42 -4.64
C ASN A 173 7.61 -15.48 -4.83
N HIS A 174 6.36 -15.07 -5.06
CA HIS A 174 5.22 -15.98 -5.15
C HIS A 174 4.40 -15.69 -6.41
N GLY A 175 3.72 -14.54 -6.49
CA GLY A 175 2.77 -14.30 -7.55
C GLY A 175 1.91 -13.07 -7.31
N VAL A 176 0.66 -13.10 -7.79
CA VAL A 176 -0.29 -12.00 -7.69
C VAL A 176 -1.71 -12.51 -7.46
N TYR A 177 -2.50 -11.75 -6.71
CA TYR A 177 -3.96 -11.89 -6.59
C TYR A 177 -4.62 -10.72 -7.32
N ILE A 178 -5.58 -10.99 -8.20
CA ILE A 178 -6.26 -9.99 -9.05
C ILE A 178 -7.76 -10.24 -8.99
N TRP A 179 -8.58 -9.18 -8.91
CA TRP A 179 -10.03 -9.32 -8.86
C TRP A 179 -10.76 -8.36 -9.80
N GLY A 180 -12.00 -8.71 -10.15
CA GLY A 180 -12.90 -7.90 -10.94
C GLY A 180 -14.36 -8.14 -10.54
N GLU A 181 -15.26 -7.27 -11.02
CA GLU A 181 -16.70 -7.34 -10.74
C GLU A 181 -17.36 -8.61 -11.28
N ASN A 182 -16.74 -9.23 -12.28
CA ASN A 182 -17.08 -10.53 -12.85
C ASN A 182 -15.81 -11.19 -13.40
N TRP A 183 -15.92 -12.42 -13.93
CA TRP A 183 -14.79 -13.17 -14.42
C TRP A 183 -14.17 -12.55 -15.68
N GLU A 184 -14.97 -11.90 -16.53
CA GLU A 184 -14.51 -11.20 -17.74
C GLU A 184 -13.59 -10.04 -17.36
N LYS A 185 -14.03 -9.22 -16.40
CA LYS A 185 -13.25 -8.09 -15.88
C LYS A 185 -12.01 -8.57 -15.14
N ALA A 186 -12.13 -9.57 -14.27
CA ALA A 186 -10.97 -10.14 -13.56
C ALA A 186 -9.92 -10.66 -14.56
N LYS A 187 -10.34 -11.31 -15.65
CA LYS A 187 -9.46 -11.76 -16.72
C LYS A 187 -8.79 -10.58 -17.45
N ILE A 188 -9.55 -9.56 -17.84
CA ILE A 188 -8.99 -8.35 -18.50
C ILE A 188 -7.95 -7.70 -17.59
N HIS A 189 -8.29 -7.50 -16.31
CA HIS A 189 -7.36 -6.92 -15.34
C HIS A 189 -6.09 -7.77 -15.24
N ALA A 190 -6.22 -9.10 -15.23
CA ALA A 190 -5.07 -10.00 -15.19
C ALA A 190 -4.19 -9.87 -16.44
N GLU A 191 -4.76 -9.82 -17.65
CA GLU A 191 -3.99 -9.62 -18.87
C GLU A 191 -3.23 -8.28 -18.84
N CYS A 192 -3.88 -7.20 -18.41
CA CYS A 192 -3.25 -5.89 -18.24
C CYS A 192 -2.12 -5.91 -17.21
N TYR A 193 -2.35 -6.43 -16.01
CA TYR A 193 -1.33 -6.47 -14.97
C TYR A 193 -0.12 -7.31 -15.37
N HIS A 194 -0.33 -8.51 -15.96
CA HIS A 194 0.77 -9.35 -16.42
C HIS A 194 1.59 -8.67 -17.51
N TYR A 195 0.93 -8.00 -18.47
CA TYR A 195 1.61 -7.20 -19.48
C TYR A 195 2.47 -6.10 -18.84
N LEU A 196 1.92 -5.35 -17.88
CA LEU A 196 2.65 -4.26 -17.22
C LEU A 196 3.86 -4.78 -16.42
N PHE A 197 3.71 -5.90 -15.72
CA PHE A 197 4.82 -6.54 -15.00
C PHE A 197 5.92 -6.99 -15.98
N GLU A 198 5.54 -7.62 -17.09
CA GLU A 198 6.47 -8.05 -18.13
C GLU A 198 7.17 -6.87 -18.79
N ALA A 199 6.44 -5.83 -19.17
CA ALA A 199 7.00 -4.62 -19.76
C ALA A 199 8.07 -4.00 -18.86
N VAL A 200 7.82 -3.87 -17.56
CA VAL A 200 8.80 -3.31 -16.61
C VAL A 200 10.02 -4.21 -16.41
N VAL A 201 9.83 -5.54 -16.39
CA VAL A 201 10.95 -6.49 -16.35
C VAL A 201 11.79 -6.39 -17.62
N GLU A 202 11.18 -6.30 -18.79
CA GLU A 202 11.89 -6.15 -20.07
C GLU A 202 12.58 -4.79 -20.19
N MET A 203 11.95 -3.70 -19.73
CA MET A 203 12.60 -2.39 -19.61
C MET A 203 13.88 -2.48 -18.78
N LYS A 204 13.85 -3.18 -17.63
CA LYS A 204 15.05 -3.37 -16.81
C LYS A 204 16.15 -4.13 -17.57
N LYS A 205 15.79 -5.21 -18.27
CA LYS A 205 16.74 -6.02 -19.05
C LYS A 205 17.40 -5.22 -20.17
N LEU A 206 16.65 -4.34 -20.82
CA LEU A 206 17.11 -3.46 -21.89
C LEU A 206 17.88 -2.23 -21.36
N GLY A 207 18.00 -2.06 -20.04
CA GLY A 207 18.65 -0.90 -19.44
C GLY A 207 17.86 0.41 -19.57
N LEU A 208 16.56 0.32 -19.87
CA LEU A 208 15.67 1.48 -19.87
C LEU A 208 15.42 1.95 -18.44
N GLU A 209 15.25 3.27 -18.28
CA GLU A 209 14.85 3.86 -17.02
C GLU A 209 13.43 3.40 -16.66
N ILE A 210 13.24 2.98 -15.41
CA ILE A 210 11.92 2.61 -14.89
C ILE A 210 11.43 3.80 -14.07
N PRO A 211 10.37 4.51 -14.52
CA PRO A 211 9.80 5.60 -13.77
C PRO A 211 9.39 5.13 -12.36
N ARG A 212 9.68 5.95 -11.36
CA ARG A 212 9.26 5.73 -9.97
C ARG A 212 8.53 6.96 -9.46
N THR A 213 7.57 6.75 -8.58
CA THR A 213 6.87 7.83 -7.90
C THR A 213 6.78 7.55 -6.41
N VAL A 214 6.51 8.61 -5.66
CA VAL A 214 6.03 8.46 -4.30
C VAL A 214 4.53 8.38 -4.44
N SER A 215 3.94 7.24 -4.08
CA SER A 215 2.49 6.98 -4.19
C SER A 215 1.69 8.23 -3.82
N SER A 216 1.17 8.92 -4.84
CA SER A 216 0.40 10.14 -4.69
C SER A 216 -1.05 9.78 -4.36
N SER A 217 -1.25 9.04 -3.27
CA SER A 217 -2.60 8.84 -2.78
C SER A 217 -3.18 10.18 -2.32
N SER A 218 -4.46 10.39 -2.62
CA SER A 218 -5.27 11.47 -2.03
C SER A 218 -5.42 11.34 -0.51
N GLN A 219 -4.99 10.23 0.08
CA GLN A 219 -5.06 9.93 1.50
C GLN A 219 -3.66 9.91 2.12
N LEU A 220 -3.55 10.39 3.36
CA LEU A 220 -2.34 10.30 4.16
C LEU A 220 -1.97 8.83 4.39
N ARG A 221 -0.69 8.53 4.27
CA ARG A 221 -0.16 7.19 4.48
C ARG A 221 0.71 7.18 5.71
N ALA A 222 0.32 6.38 6.70
CA ALA A 222 1.11 6.20 7.91
C ALA A 222 1.15 4.75 8.36
N TRP A 223 2.27 4.32 8.94
CA TRP A 223 2.48 2.94 9.36
C TRP A 223 3.47 2.86 10.51
N TYR A 224 3.38 1.80 11.30
CA TYR A 224 4.41 1.53 12.29
C TYR A 224 5.74 1.13 11.62
N ILE A 225 6.86 1.61 12.16
CA ILE A 225 8.21 1.29 11.67
C ILE A 225 8.64 -0.06 12.22
N ASP A 226 9.12 -0.95 11.33
CA ASP A 226 9.86 -2.14 11.75
C ASP A 226 11.28 -1.74 12.13
N GLU A 227 11.51 -1.53 13.42
CA GLU A 227 12.84 -1.14 13.94
C GLU A 227 13.90 -2.20 13.64
N ASN A 228 13.52 -3.47 13.46
CA ASN A 228 14.45 -4.54 13.07
C ASN A 228 14.82 -4.49 11.58
N ALA A 229 14.04 -3.78 10.74
CA ALA A 229 14.38 -3.57 9.34
C ALA A 229 15.51 -2.53 9.17
N ILE A 230 15.74 -1.69 10.19
CA ILE A 230 16.89 -0.80 10.29
C ILE A 230 18.05 -1.62 10.88
N GLY A 231 18.76 -2.38 10.04
CA GLY A 231 20.02 -3.01 10.47
C GLY A 231 21.04 -1.97 10.96
N GLN A 232 22.21 -2.41 11.45
CA GLN A 232 23.27 -1.49 11.92
C GLN A 232 23.68 -0.41 10.90
N ASP A 233 23.48 -0.67 9.59
CA ASP A 233 23.74 0.24 8.47
C ASP A 233 22.46 0.64 7.68
N GLY A 234 21.26 0.44 8.25
CA GLY A 234 19.98 0.66 7.55
C GLY A 234 19.72 2.12 7.19
N ASP A 235 19.47 2.42 5.91
CA ASP A 235 19.12 3.77 5.47
C ASP A 235 17.67 4.09 5.87
N ILE A 236 17.48 4.97 6.85
CA ILE A 236 16.13 5.29 7.35
C ILE A 236 15.21 5.97 6.33
N ARG A 237 15.76 6.35 5.17
CA ARG A 237 15.04 6.88 4.00
C ARG A 237 14.30 5.80 3.21
N GLU A 238 14.57 4.53 3.46
CA GLU A 238 13.69 3.44 3.01
C GLU A 238 12.30 3.61 3.63
N SER A 239 11.25 2.97 3.11
CA SER A 239 9.92 3.10 3.73
C SER A 239 9.87 2.54 5.16
N LEU A 240 10.71 1.55 5.48
CA LEU A 240 10.75 0.85 6.77
C LEU A 240 9.39 0.31 7.24
N HIS A 241 8.50 0.06 6.28
CA HIS A 241 7.18 -0.46 6.54
C HIS A 241 7.29 -1.85 7.19
N TYR A 242 6.53 -2.11 8.26
CA TYR A 242 6.30 -3.50 8.66
C TYR A 242 5.80 -4.27 7.44
N ARG A 243 6.48 -5.36 7.13
CA ARG A 243 6.14 -6.27 6.03
C ARG A 243 4.73 -6.88 6.16
N SER A 244 4.14 -6.82 7.36
CA SER A 244 2.75 -7.19 7.64
C SER A 244 1.72 -6.07 7.44
N TYR A 245 2.16 -4.89 6.99
CA TYR A 245 1.31 -3.73 6.76
C TYR A 245 0.55 -3.23 7.99
N LYS A 246 1.28 -2.91 9.07
CA LYS A 246 0.71 -2.25 10.26
C LYS A 246 0.41 -0.77 9.97
N TRP A 247 -0.57 -0.54 9.10
CA TRP A 247 -1.08 0.78 8.77
C TRP A 247 -1.67 1.45 10.00
N VAL A 248 -1.47 2.76 10.07
CA VAL A 248 -2.07 3.64 11.05
C VAL A 248 -3.05 4.52 10.29
N ASN A 249 -4.32 4.48 10.69
CA ASN A 249 -5.33 5.31 10.06
C ASN A 249 -5.20 6.78 10.52
N PRO A 250 -5.65 7.75 9.71
CA PRO A 250 -5.63 9.16 10.09
C PRO A 250 -6.40 9.46 11.39
N GLU A 251 -7.46 8.69 11.70
CA GLU A 251 -8.20 8.86 12.94
C GLU A 251 -7.34 8.58 14.17
N TYR A 252 -6.49 7.54 14.14
CA TYR A 252 -5.56 7.25 15.22
C TYR A 252 -4.48 8.34 15.34
N LEU A 253 -3.94 8.83 14.22
CA LEU A 253 -2.99 9.94 14.22
C LEU A 253 -3.59 11.19 14.92
N ALA A 254 -4.86 11.49 14.65
CA ALA A 254 -5.58 12.56 15.33
C ALA A 254 -5.71 12.29 16.85
N THR A 255 -5.82 11.03 17.28
CA THR A 255 -5.84 10.71 18.72
C THR A 255 -4.52 11.02 19.44
N ILE A 256 -3.39 11.01 18.73
CA ILE A 256 -2.08 11.43 19.25
C ILE A 256 -1.73 12.88 18.86
N GLY A 257 -2.72 13.63 18.36
CA GLY A 257 -2.62 15.07 18.08
C GLY A 257 -2.03 15.45 16.73
N VAL A 258 -1.69 14.47 15.89
CA VAL A 258 -1.21 14.74 14.52
C VAL A 258 -2.41 15.06 13.62
N GLU A 259 -2.37 16.23 12.98
CA GLU A 259 -3.40 16.67 12.06
C GLU A 259 -2.87 16.78 10.62
N HIS A 260 -3.76 16.54 9.65
CA HIS A 260 -3.41 16.52 8.23
C HIS A 260 -4.53 17.07 7.35
N TRP A 261 -4.12 17.75 6.27
CA TRP A 261 -4.98 18.14 5.16
C TRP A 261 -4.32 17.78 3.83
N LYS A 262 -5.12 17.30 2.87
CA LYS A 262 -4.70 17.13 1.48
C LYS A 262 -5.16 18.30 0.63
N LEU A 263 -4.20 19.13 0.18
CA LEU A 263 -4.41 20.31 -0.67
C LEU A 263 -3.82 20.05 -2.09
N ASP A 264 -3.72 21.09 -2.91
CA ASP A 264 -3.23 20.99 -4.31
C ASP A 264 -1.69 21.09 -4.45
N GLY A 265 -0.99 21.48 -3.39
CA GLY A 265 0.45 21.70 -3.40
C GLY A 265 0.87 23.06 -3.97
N GLU A 266 -0.08 23.96 -4.21
CA GLU A 266 0.17 25.33 -4.66
C GLU A 266 0.17 26.30 -3.49
N GLU A 267 0.98 27.35 -3.58
CA GLU A 267 1.15 28.33 -2.49
C GLU A 267 -0.09 29.22 -2.27
N ASN A 268 -0.86 29.46 -3.32
CA ASN A 268 -2.06 30.29 -3.33
C ASN A 268 -3.34 29.49 -3.04
N ASN A 269 -3.22 28.38 -2.32
CA ASN A 269 -4.35 27.52 -1.97
C ASN A 269 -5.28 28.21 -0.95
N THR A 270 -6.59 28.22 -1.23
CA THR A 270 -7.59 28.89 -0.38
C THR A 270 -7.80 28.21 0.97
N GLU A 271 -7.66 26.89 1.01
CA GLU A 271 -7.82 26.09 2.23
C GLU A 271 -6.59 26.23 3.14
N LEU A 272 -5.39 26.31 2.56
CA LEU A 272 -4.16 26.66 3.28
C LEU A 272 -4.33 27.99 4.02
N GLU A 273 -4.80 29.04 3.34
CA GLU A 273 -5.04 30.35 3.92
C GLU A 273 -6.13 30.31 5.02
N ARG A 274 -7.14 29.43 4.87
CA ARG A 274 -8.15 29.19 5.90
C ARG A 274 -7.53 28.58 7.17
N VAL A 275 -6.66 27.58 7.03
CA VAL A 275 -5.95 26.96 8.15
C VAL A 275 -5.02 27.95 8.83
N CYS A 276 -4.27 28.76 8.06
CA CYS A 276 -3.40 29.82 8.59
C CYS A 276 -4.18 30.82 9.45
N LYS A 277 -5.34 31.29 8.98
CA LYS A 277 -6.19 32.21 9.75
C LYS A 277 -6.76 31.55 11.01
N GLN A 278 -7.25 30.31 10.90
CA GLN A 278 -7.84 29.59 12.03
C GLN A 278 -6.82 29.34 13.15
N ARG A 279 -5.56 29.10 12.79
CA ARG A 279 -4.48 28.75 13.72
C ARG A 279 -3.53 29.90 14.04
N ASN A 280 -3.82 31.11 13.54
CA ASN A 280 -3.03 32.34 13.72
C ASN A 280 -1.58 32.22 13.25
N TYR A 281 -1.33 31.65 12.07
CA TYR A 281 -0.01 31.66 11.46
C TYR A 281 0.26 33.01 10.78
N SER A 282 1.26 33.74 11.28
CA SER A 282 1.58 35.10 10.85
C SER A 282 2.83 35.18 9.96
N SER A 283 3.67 34.15 9.97
CA SER A 283 4.92 34.09 9.20
C SER A 283 5.07 32.75 8.46
N ARG A 284 5.74 32.80 7.31
CA ARG A 284 6.03 31.62 6.48
C ARG A 284 7.37 31.75 5.77
N ASP A 285 8.04 30.63 5.58
CA ASP A 285 9.22 30.53 4.72
C ASP A 285 9.21 29.19 3.96
N GLN A 286 10.19 28.98 3.09
CA GLN A 286 10.33 27.74 2.33
C GLN A 286 11.71 27.13 2.55
N ILE A 287 11.74 25.80 2.60
CA ILE A 287 12.96 25.01 2.71
C ILE A 287 12.98 23.92 1.64
N LYS A 288 14.10 23.84 0.92
CA LYS A 288 14.41 22.73 0.02
C LYS A 288 15.49 21.87 0.66
N CYS A 289 15.25 20.58 0.76
CA CYS A 289 16.22 19.61 1.25
C CYS A 289 16.27 18.43 0.28
N GLY A 290 17.39 18.26 -0.41
CA GLY A 290 17.58 17.18 -1.37
C GLY A 290 19.04 17.03 -1.77
N ASN A 291 19.33 16.04 -2.62
CA ASN A 291 20.70 15.70 -3.03
C ASN A 291 21.46 16.87 -3.69
N HIS A 292 20.74 17.87 -4.19
CA HIS A 292 21.29 19.08 -4.82
C HIS A 292 21.72 20.17 -3.82
N CYS A 293 21.47 20.00 -2.52
CA CYS A 293 21.89 20.96 -1.49
C CYS A 293 23.30 20.66 -0.99
N GLU A 294 24.20 21.66 -0.98
CA GLU A 294 25.59 21.48 -0.51
C GLU A 294 25.67 20.96 0.94
N ASN A 295 24.72 21.37 1.80
CA ASN A 295 24.66 20.96 3.21
C ASN A 295 23.73 19.75 3.47
N TYR A 296 23.34 19.01 2.43
CA TYR A 296 22.31 17.95 2.53
C TYR A 296 22.62 16.90 3.61
N GLN A 297 23.86 16.41 3.68
CA GLN A 297 24.24 15.39 4.68
C GLN A 297 24.16 15.92 6.12
N GLN A 298 24.52 17.18 6.33
CA GLN A 298 24.43 17.81 7.65
C GLN A 298 22.97 18.06 8.04
N MET A 299 22.14 18.53 7.10
CA MET A 299 20.70 18.69 7.29
C MET A 299 20.04 17.36 7.66
N LEU A 300 20.35 16.29 6.91
CA LEU A 300 19.87 14.95 7.23
C LEU A 300 20.31 14.49 8.62
N SER A 301 21.59 14.63 8.97
CA SER A 301 22.09 14.23 10.30
C SER A 301 21.33 14.93 11.44
N ASN A 302 20.96 16.19 11.25
CA ASN A 302 20.18 16.94 12.24
C ASN A 302 18.71 16.50 12.27
N PHE A 303 18.05 16.39 11.12
CA PHE A 303 16.63 16.02 11.04
C PHE A 303 16.33 14.62 11.55
N ARG A 304 17.31 13.71 11.47
CA ARG A 304 17.20 12.32 11.94
C ARG A 304 17.18 12.18 13.45
N LYS A 305 17.66 13.18 14.20
CA LYS A 305 17.67 13.13 15.65
C LYS A 305 16.24 13.25 16.16
N GLU A 306 15.86 12.36 17.06
CA GLU A 306 14.57 12.44 17.74
C GLU A 306 14.54 13.65 18.67
N HIS A 307 13.54 14.51 18.51
CA HIS A 307 13.41 15.77 19.24
C HIS A 307 11.96 16.18 19.47
N ILE A 308 11.77 17.23 20.27
CA ILE A 308 10.51 17.96 20.40
C ILE A 308 10.70 19.43 20.03
N HIS A 309 9.58 20.09 19.73
CA HIS A 309 9.48 21.55 19.64
C HIS A 309 8.59 22.09 20.77
N LEU A 310 8.85 23.35 21.16
CA LEU A 310 8.05 24.08 22.16
C LEU A 310 6.74 24.61 21.58
N ASP A 311 6.69 24.76 20.26
CA ASP A 311 5.53 25.14 19.48
C ASP A 311 5.15 24.00 18.53
N GLU A 312 3.99 24.11 17.89
CA GLU A 312 3.58 23.19 16.83
C GLU A 312 4.56 23.22 15.64
N GLU A 313 4.85 22.05 15.06
CA GLU A 313 5.57 21.96 13.78
C GLU A 313 4.57 21.79 12.63
N ILE A 314 4.55 22.79 11.74
CA ILE A 314 3.66 22.78 10.57
C ILE A 314 4.46 22.81 9.29
N ARG A 315 4.11 21.90 8.37
CA ARG A 315 4.80 21.72 7.10
C ARG A 315 3.78 21.50 6.00
N TYR A 316 3.81 22.38 5.00
CA TYR A 316 3.07 22.20 3.76
C TYR A 316 4.02 21.77 2.64
N ILE A 317 3.84 20.57 2.12
CA ILE A 317 4.71 20.04 1.07
C ILE A 317 4.26 20.59 -0.28
N ILE A 318 5.10 21.41 -0.89
CA ILE A 318 4.85 22.04 -2.20
C ILE A 318 5.60 21.32 -3.33
N GLY A 319 6.53 20.44 -3.01
CA GLY A 319 7.20 19.57 -3.97
C GLY A 319 8.02 18.46 -3.31
N GLY A 320 8.27 17.39 -4.06
CA GLY A 320 9.03 16.25 -3.54
C GLY A 320 8.31 15.51 -2.41
N SER A 321 9.09 14.85 -1.55
CA SER A 321 8.56 13.95 -0.52
C SER A 321 9.54 13.62 0.61
N GLY A 322 8.99 13.15 1.72
CA GLY A 322 9.75 12.68 2.88
C GLY A 322 8.90 11.95 3.90
N TYR A 323 9.50 11.67 5.05
CA TYR A 323 8.87 10.98 6.18
C TYR A 323 8.97 11.80 7.46
N PHE A 324 7.83 12.00 8.11
CA PHE A 324 7.78 12.37 9.53
C PHE A 324 7.59 11.11 10.36
N ASP A 325 8.52 10.81 11.24
CA ASP A 325 8.35 9.72 12.20
C ASP A 325 7.94 10.33 13.55
N VAL A 326 6.88 9.82 14.16
CA VAL A 326 6.37 10.26 15.46
C VAL A 326 6.29 9.09 16.44
N ARG A 327 6.39 9.38 17.74
CA ARG A 327 6.15 8.38 18.80
C ARG A 327 4.67 8.30 19.16
N ASP A 328 4.15 7.09 19.28
CA ASP A 328 2.82 6.86 19.83
C ASP A 328 2.83 6.74 21.37
N HIS A 329 1.68 6.37 21.95
CA HIS A 329 1.52 6.26 23.40
C HIS A 329 2.30 5.09 24.04
N GLU A 330 2.72 4.10 23.25
CA GLU A 330 3.56 2.98 23.68
C GLU A 330 5.04 3.20 23.30
N ASP A 331 5.41 4.43 22.94
CA ASP A 331 6.75 4.81 22.48
C ASP A 331 7.19 4.08 21.20
N LYS A 332 6.25 3.61 20.37
CA LYS A 332 6.53 3.00 19.07
C LYS A 332 6.57 4.06 17.98
N TRP A 333 7.45 3.85 17.00
CA TRP A 333 7.55 4.74 15.84
C TRP A 333 6.39 4.51 14.86
N ILE A 334 5.73 5.61 14.50
CA ILE A 334 4.81 5.70 13.37
C ILE A 334 5.45 6.62 12.33
N ARG A 335 5.65 6.09 11.14
CA ARG A 335 6.08 6.85 9.97
C ARG A 335 4.87 7.40 9.24
N ILE A 336 4.95 8.65 8.84
CA ILE A 336 3.97 9.38 8.05
C ILE A 336 4.66 9.81 6.76
N GLN A 337 4.18 9.32 5.62
CA GLN A 337 4.66 9.74 4.31
C GLN A 337 4.01 11.07 3.94
N SER A 338 4.84 12.02 3.51
CA SER A 338 4.41 13.34 3.09
C SER A 338 4.87 13.60 1.67
N VAL A 339 3.93 13.94 0.81
CA VAL A 339 4.14 14.25 -0.61
C VAL A 339 3.50 15.60 -0.94
N LYS A 340 3.74 16.12 -2.14
CA LYS A 340 3.10 17.37 -2.62
C LYS A 340 1.59 17.42 -2.27
N GLY A 341 1.17 18.55 -1.72
CA GLY A 341 -0.18 18.82 -1.25
C GLY A 341 -0.45 18.45 0.21
N ASP A 342 0.43 17.72 0.88
CA ASP A 342 0.22 17.40 2.30
C ASP A 342 0.56 18.58 3.21
N LEU A 343 -0.40 19.03 3.99
CA LEU A 343 -0.21 19.91 5.14
C LEU A 343 -0.26 19.06 6.41
N ILE A 344 0.85 18.99 7.15
CA ILE A 344 0.95 18.21 8.39
C ILE A 344 1.22 19.16 9.55
N VAL A 345 0.52 18.91 10.66
CA VAL A 345 0.72 19.59 11.93
C VAL A 345 1.08 18.56 13.00
N LEU A 346 2.26 18.73 13.59
CA LEU A 346 2.69 18.01 14.77
C LEU A 346 2.47 18.92 15.99
N PRO A 347 1.80 18.45 17.05
CA PRO A 347 1.52 19.27 18.23
C PRO A 347 2.81 19.58 19.00
N GLU A 348 2.79 20.65 19.81
CA GLU A 348 3.90 20.93 20.74
C GLU A 348 4.20 19.69 21.61
N GLY A 349 5.48 19.44 21.90
CA GLY A 349 5.86 18.38 22.84
C GLY A 349 5.77 16.92 22.34
N ILE A 350 5.38 16.67 21.09
CA ILE A 350 5.47 15.32 20.49
C ILE A 350 6.92 14.98 20.11
N TYR A 351 7.38 13.78 20.47
CA TYR A 351 8.66 13.28 19.96
C TYR A 351 8.52 12.87 18.51
N HIS A 352 9.39 13.43 17.68
CA HIS A 352 9.39 13.15 16.25
C HIS A 352 10.78 13.34 15.64
N ARG A 353 10.90 12.96 14.36
CA ARG A 353 12.05 13.24 13.50
C ARG A 353 11.60 13.34 12.05
N PHE A 354 12.47 13.89 11.21
CA PHE A 354 12.23 13.98 9.77
C PHE A 354 13.37 13.32 8.98
N THR A 355 13.02 12.71 7.85
CA THR A 355 14.00 12.28 6.86
C THR A 355 13.44 12.43 5.46
N THR A 356 14.30 12.73 4.48
CA THR A 356 13.92 12.54 3.08
C THR A 356 13.69 11.06 2.79
N ASP A 357 12.99 10.76 1.71
CA ASP A 357 12.97 9.40 1.16
C ASP A 357 14.12 9.22 0.15
N LYS A 358 14.02 8.23 -0.73
CA LYS A 358 15.05 7.94 -1.75
C LYS A 358 14.95 8.80 -3.00
N ASN A 359 13.97 9.69 -3.10
CA ASN A 359 13.75 10.53 -4.27
C ASN A 359 14.55 11.85 -4.18
N ASP A 360 14.32 12.75 -5.14
CA ASP A 360 15.13 13.97 -5.40
C ASP A 360 15.10 15.04 -4.28
N GLY A 361 14.35 14.80 -3.20
CA GLY A 361 14.28 15.65 -2.01
C GLY A 361 12.86 16.10 -1.69
N VAL A 362 12.75 17.03 -0.75
CA VAL A 362 11.50 17.66 -0.31
C VAL A 362 11.60 19.18 -0.45
N HIS A 363 10.49 19.80 -0.84
CA HIS A 363 10.27 21.24 -0.82
C HIS A 363 9.05 21.51 0.07
N ALA A 364 9.28 22.13 1.23
CA ALA A 364 8.26 22.39 2.22
C ALA A 364 8.18 23.88 2.52
N MET A 365 6.95 24.39 2.64
CA MET A 365 6.66 25.67 3.27
C MET A 365 6.46 25.44 4.77
N ARG A 366 7.16 26.21 5.59
CA ARG A 366 7.04 26.20 7.04
C ARG A 366 6.14 27.35 7.47
N LEU A 367 5.23 27.09 8.38
CA LEU A 367 4.28 28.07 8.92
C LEU A 367 4.56 28.30 10.40
N PHE A 368 4.46 29.55 10.84
CA PHE A 368 4.79 29.96 12.22
C PHE A 368 3.72 30.89 12.78
N LYS A 369 3.45 30.76 14.09
CA LYS A 369 2.58 31.69 14.82
C LYS A 369 3.24 33.05 15.04
N ASP A 370 4.54 33.03 15.37
CA ASP A 370 5.38 34.21 15.62
C ASP A 370 6.68 34.15 14.79
N GLU A 371 7.71 34.94 15.15
CA GLU A 371 9.05 34.81 14.59
C GLU A 371 9.57 33.37 14.73
N PRO A 372 10.26 32.83 13.71
CA PRO A 372 10.60 31.41 13.65
C PRO A 372 11.52 30.99 14.81
N LYS A 373 10.95 30.27 15.79
CA LYS A 373 11.71 29.53 16.80
C LYS A 373 11.79 28.07 16.38
N TRP A 374 12.94 27.66 15.84
CA TRP A 374 13.13 26.30 15.34
C TRP A 374 13.89 25.40 16.31
N THR A 375 14.29 25.88 17.49
CA THR A 375 15.23 25.16 18.36
C THR A 375 14.69 23.77 18.71
N PRO A 376 15.28 22.70 18.18
CA PRO A 376 14.87 21.35 18.50
C PRO A 376 15.49 20.96 19.84
N TYR A 377 14.70 20.31 20.69
CA TYR A 377 15.17 19.77 21.97
C TYR A 377 15.27 18.25 21.83
N ASN A 378 16.51 17.76 21.69
CA ASN A 378 16.77 16.34 21.47
C ASN A 378 16.36 15.52 22.70
N ARG A 379 15.77 14.34 22.47
CA ARG A 379 15.43 13.40 23.55
C ARG A 379 16.70 13.01 24.35
N PRO A 380 16.63 12.87 25.69
CA PRO A 380 15.48 13.03 26.58
C PRO A 380 15.22 14.50 26.95
N CYS A 381 13.93 14.88 26.95
CA CYS A 381 13.46 16.22 27.31
C CYS A 381 12.09 16.16 28.02
N ASP A 382 11.86 15.11 28.82
CA ASP A 382 10.55 14.83 29.44
C ASP A 382 10.13 15.87 30.49
N GLU A 383 11.07 16.65 31.00
CA GLU A 383 10.85 17.72 31.98
C GLU A 383 10.29 19.02 31.36
N LEU A 384 10.29 19.15 30.03
CA LEU A 384 9.84 20.39 29.37
C LEU A 384 8.33 20.58 29.50
N GLU A 385 7.90 21.82 29.73
CA GLU A 385 6.48 22.16 29.88
C GLU A 385 5.64 21.73 28.67
N SER A 386 6.14 21.93 27.45
CA SER A 386 5.45 21.50 26.22
C SER A 386 5.25 19.98 26.19
N ARG A 387 6.23 19.20 26.66
CA ARG A 387 6.11 17.73 26.74
C ARG A 387 5.04 17.32 27.75
N ASN A 388 5.02 17.95 28.92
CA ASN A 388 4.00 17.70 29.93
C ASN A 388 2.59 18.04 29.42
N LYS A 389 2.42 19.16 28.72
CA LYS A 389 1.15 19.52 28.05
C LYS A 389 0.71 18.46 27.04
N TYR A 390 1.63 18.00 26.20
CA TYR A 390 1.35 16.93 25.23
C TYR A 390 0.89 15.64 25.91
N VAL A 391 1.61 15.19 26.94
CA VAL A 391 1.27 13.97 27.69
C VAL A 391 -0.12 14.11 28.31
N ASP A 392 -0.41 15.26 28.90
CA ASP A 392 -1.68 15.54 29.57
C ASP A 392 -2.86 15.56 28.60
N GLN A 393 -2.69 16.19 27.44
CA GLN A 393 -3.74 16.36 26.44
C GLN A 393 -3.98 15.09 25.60
N PHE A 394 -2.91 14.40 25.20
CA PHE A 394 -3.01 13.32 24.20
C PHE A 394 -2.73 11.93 24.76
N LEU A 395 -1.85 11.77 25.76
CA LEU A 395 -1.40 10.45 26.20
C LEU A 395 -2.11 9.93 27.46
N LYS A 396 -2.51 10.79 28.40
CA LYS A 396 -3.17 10.39 29.66
C LYS A 396 -4.37 9.46 29.47
N LYS A 397 -5.12 9.60 28.39
CA LYS A 397 -6.29 8.76 28.09
C LYS A 397 -5.96 7.28 27.84
N PHE A 398 -4.72 6.95 27.50
CA PHE A 398 -4.25 5.59 27.24
C PHE A 398 -3.65 4.90 28.47
N GLN A 399 -3.46 5.61 29.59
CA GLN A 399 -2.86 5.09 30.82
C GLN A 399 -3.89 4.43 31.76
N LYS A 400 -5.02 3.95 31.23
CA LYS A 400 -6.13 3.38 32.00
C LYS A 400 -6.12 1.86 32.04
#